data_AF-G0M2H5-F1
#
_entry.id   AF-G0M2H5-F1
#
_cell.length_a   1.000
_cell.length_b   1.000
_cell.length_c   1.000
_cell.angle_alpha   90.00
_cell.angle_beta   90.00
_cell.angle_gamma   90.00
#
_symmetry.space_group_name_H-M   'P 1'
#
loop_
_entity.id
_entity.type
_entity.pdbx_description
1 polymer ?
#
loop_
_entity_poly.entity_id
_entity_poly.type
_entity_poly.pdbx_seq_one_letter_code
_entity_poly.pdbx_strand_id
1 'polypeptide(L)'
;MTGPIKLNKNERLILDLGAVYVGHFQIALDVAGSPMDAPLLMRTRFAERLQELGVDASQVESWLPLSWIQDDTRHVEVLPATVEFERRYSCRYIMLEPVGQSLKWQPVLADAEFRAASAVLKEAVRPITSDPPMLAEIDQICLATLRNTMQSVFEDGTKRDQRLWLLDFRMQAKVNYVTFKHNALARRCLYLFGAFSDSEGRLPADILTRMKAPVADDLFWFDYQLQFVMALAEYVAATNDQIALTDLYPVAKRAMAFVRSQMTASQIIGSRSDIFVDWSTDCDKQAAVQGILIQAVTSLIQLATWVADIEVTEFESWLVQLKQATVSALYDQHRALFVSGPKKEVNLLGQIHLLLARVLSDSEQKRAVNTLMTKFTTQATVVTPSTQALLAEVYFQNDCTDAGIAVINNYWGAMVEQGAETFWEVFDVNDADYSPYGSTLLNSYCFGWSSYPSYLLRTYL
;
A
#
# COMPACT_ATOMS: atom_id res chain seq x y z
N MET A 1 3.03 -31.10 5.03
CA MET A 1 3.37 -31.81 6.30
C MET A 1 4.20 -33.04 5.98
N THR A 2 5.11 -33.49 6.85
CA THR A 2 5.96 -34.67 6.61
C THR A 2 5.38 -35.99 7.15
N GLY A 3 4.18 -35.98 7.72
CA GLY A 3 3.46 -37.19 8.16
C GLY A 3 2.03 -36.91 8.65
N PRO A 4 1.21 -37.96 8.84
CA PRO A 4 -0.17 -37.85 9.31
C PRO A 4 -0.24 -37.44 10.79
N ILE A 5 -1.14 -36.52 11.13
CA ILE A 5 -1.36 -35.99 12.49
C ILE A 5 -2.80 -36.29 12.91
N LYS A 6 -2.98 -37.16 13.90
CA LYS A 6 -4.29 -37.37 14.55
C LYS A 6 -4.59 -36.20 15.48
N LEU A 7 -5.76 -35.59 15.35
CA LEU A 7 -6.16 -34.43 16.13
C LEU A 7 -7.38 -34.76 17.01
N ASN A 8 -7.25 -34.62 18.32
CA ASN A 8 -8.33 -34.91 19.26
C ASN A 8 -9.31 -33.72 19.36
N LYS A 9 -10.47 -33.97 19.98
CA LYS A 9 -11.42 -32.90 20.34
C LYS A 9 -10.75 -31.84 21.23
N ASN A 10 -10.95 -30.57 20.89
CA ASN A 10 -10.36 -29.38 21.51
C ASN A 10 -8.84 -29.19 21.28
N GLU A 11 -8.17 -30.05 20.53
CA GLU A 11 -6.82 -29.77 20.06
C GLU A 11 -6.85 -28.87 18.83
N ARG A 12 -5.79 -28.09 18.66
CA ARG A 12 -5.60 -27.22 17.50
C ARG A 12 -4.27 -27.56 16.85
N LEU A 13 -4.27 -27.71 15.54
CA LEU A 13 -3.04 -27.81 14.75
C LEU A 13 -2.75 -26.44 14.13
N ILE A 14 -1.55 -25.91 14.37
CA ILE A 14 -1.08 -24.69 13.71
C ILE A 14 0.02 -25.09 12.72
N LEU A 15 -0.21 -24.81 11.45
CA LEU A 15 0.79 -24.94 10.39
C LEU A 15 1.47 -23.58 10.23
N ASP A 16 2.80 -23.54 10.32
CA ASP A 16 3.62 -22.37 10.01
C ASP A 16 4.27 -22.58 8.63
N LEU A 17 3.91 -21.72 7.66
CA LEU A 17 4.48 -21.75 6.31
C LEU A 17 5.92 -21.21 6.28
N GLY A 18 6.39 -20.59 7.36
CA GLY A 18 7.71 -19.98 7.50
C GLY A 18 7.87 -18.60 6.87
N ALA A 19 6.85 -18.12 6.15
CA ALA A 19 6.74 -16.75 5.63
C ALA A 19 5.26 -16.47 5.28
N VAL A 20 4.93 -15.20 5.04
CA VAL A 20 3.62 -14.81 4.50
C VAL A 20 3.55 -15.16 3.01
N TYR A 21 2.54 -15.94 2.64
CA TYR A 21 2.23 -16.28 1.25
C TYR A 21 0.78 -15.94 0.90
N VAL A 22 0.55 -15.69 -0.39
CA VAL A 22 -0.77 -15.45 -0.97
C VAL A 22 -1.12 -16.62 -1.87
N GLY A 23 -2.25 -17.29 -1.66
CA GLY A 23 -2.54 -18.52 -2.39
C GLY A 23 -3.76 -19.29 -1.93
N HIS A 24 -3.82 -20.57 -2.31
CA HIS A 24 -4.90 -21.50 -1.97
C HIS A 24 -4.39 -22.64 -1.11
N PHE A 25 -5.24 -23.14 -0.22
CA PHE A 25 -4.91 -24.21 0.71
C PHE A 25 -5.73 -25.47 0.43
N GLN A 26 -5.10 -26.62 0.61
CA GLN A 26 -5.79 -27.92 0.65
C GLN A 26 -5.18 -28.83 1.69
N ILE A 27 -5.97 -29.78 2.19
CA ILE A 27 -5.51 -30.79 3.14
C ILE A 27 -6.23 -32.11 2.94
N ALA A 28 -5.49 -33.22 3.05
CA ALA A 28 -6.08 -34.55 3.10
C ALA A 28 -6.50 -34.88 4.53
N LEU A 29 -7.72 -35.38 4.67
CA LEU A 29 -8.30 -35.83 5.93
C LEU A 29 -8.62 -37.32 5.84
N ASP A 30 -8.23 -38.06 6.87
CA ASP A 30 -8.55 -39.47 7.08
C ASP A 30 -9.13 -39.67 8.48
N VAL A 31 -9.50 -40.90 8.82
CA VAL A 31 -10.15 -41.25 10.09
C VAL A 31 -9.31 -42.25 10.88
N ALA A 32 -9.20 -42.03 12.19
CA ALA A 32 -8.65 -42.98 13.13
C ALA A 32 -9.67 -43.34 14.22
N GLY A 33 -9.68 -44.61 14.65
CA GLY A 33 -10.58 -45.12 15.67
C GLY A 33 -11.73 -45.93 15.07
N SER A 34 -12.95 -45.71 15.55
CA SER A 34 -14.14 -46.39 15.04
C SER A 34 -14.55 -45.86 13.66
N PRO A 35 -15.44 -46.57 12.94
CA PRO A 35 -16.09 -46.00 11.76
C PRO A 35 -16.78 -44.67 12.08
N MET A 36 -16.65 -43.72 11.17
CA MET A 36 -17.25 -42.38 11.27
C MET A 36 -18.78 -42.49 11.38
N ASP A 37 -19.34 -41.96 12.46
CA ASP A 37 -20.78 -42.01 12.79
C ASP A 37 -21.44 -40.61 12.86
N ALA A 38 -20.69 -39.56 12.50
CA ALA A 38 -21.17 -38.19 12.36
C ALA A 38 -20.21 -37.40 11.43
N PRO A 39 -20.65 -36.31 10.78
CA PRO A 39 -19.77 -35.40 10.03
C PRO A 39 -18.68 -34.78 10.91
N LEU A 40 -17.57 -34.36 10.28
CA LEU A 40 -16.57 -33.50 10.91
C LEU A 40 -16.96 -32.03 10.71
N LEU A 41 -17.12 -31.27 11.79
CA LEU A 41 -17.14 -29.81 11.76
C LEU A 41 -15.73 -29.29 12.05
N MET A 42 -15.08 -28.77 11.01
CA MET A 42 -13.75 -28.18 11.08
C MET A 42 -13.86 -26.66 11.07
N ARG A 43 -13.21 -26.00 12.03
CA ARG A 43 -12.94 -24.56 11.99
C ARG A 43 -11.51 -24.34 11.51
N THR A 44 -11.34 -23.39 10.61
CA THR A 44 -10.04 -23.02 10.06
C THR A 44 -9.85 -21.50 10.13
N ARG A 45 -8.66 -21.04 10.51
CA ARG A 45 -8.27 -19.63 10.43
C ARG A 45 -6.95 -19.49 9.68
N PHE A 46 -6.89 -18.53 8.78
CA PHE A 46 -5.69 -18.15 8.05
C PHE A 46 -5.21 -16.78 8.54
N ALA A 47 -3.98 -16.70 9.04
CA ALA A 47 -3.45 -15.50 9.68
C ALA A 47 -2.08 -15.12 9.11
N GLU A 48 -1.86 -13.81 8.94
CA GLU A 48 -0.56 -13.24 8.56
C GLU A 48 0.37 -13.18 9.77
N ARG A 49 -0.18 -12.93 10.97
CA ARG A 49 0.53 -12.92 12.26
C ARG A 49 -0.01 -13.94 13.24
N LEU A 50 0.88 -14.51 14.07
CA LEU A 50 0.49 -15.53 15.05
C LEU A 50 -0.56 -15.01 16.04
N GLN A 51 -0.47 -13.74 16.41
CA GLN A 51 -1.38 -13.07 17.35
C GLN A 51 -2.84 -13.10 16.86
N GLU A 52 -3.08 -13.07 15.55
CA GLU A 52 -4.43 -13.12 14.99
C GLU A 52 -5.16 -14.42 15.34
N LEU A 53 -4.44 -15.52 15.60
CA LEU A 53 -5.06 -16.80 15.99
C LEU A 53 -5.72 -16.76 17.37
N GLY A 54 -5.32 -15.82 18.23
CA GLY A 54 -5.84 -15.69 19.60
C GLY A 54 -7.04 -14.75 19.74
N VAL A 55 -7.37 -13.95 18.73
CA VAL A 55 -8.41 -12.92 18.82
C VAL A 55 -9.79 -13.48 18.48
N ASP A 56 -10.79 -13.28 19.33
CA ASP A 56 -12.15 -13.72 19.02
C ASP A 56 -12.82 -12.79 18.00
N ALA A 57 -13.01 -13.30 16.77
CA ALA A 57 -13.61 -12.54 15.68
C ALA A 57 -15.07 -12.15 15.95
N SER A 58 -15.78 -12.88 16.83
CA SER A 58 -17.17 -12.56 17.20
C SER A 58 -17.30 -11.31 18.07
N GLN A 59 -16.19 -10.87 18.68
CA GLN A 59 -16.14 -9.69 19.55
C GLN A 59 -15.57 -8.46 18.83
N VAL A 60 -15.25 -8.56 17.53
CA VAL A 60 -14.70 -7.44 16.76
C VAL A 60 -15.81 -6.47 16.37
N GLU A 61 -15.67 -5.22 16.80
CA GLU A 61 -16.47 -4.09 16.34
C GLU A 61 -15.67 -3.28 15.33
N SER A 62 -16.18 -3.14 14.11
CA SER A 62 -15.51 -2.41 13.04
C SER A 62 -16.50 -1.79 12.07
N TRP A 63 -16.08 -0.69 11.45
CA TRP A 63 -16.76 -0.12 10.28
C TRP A 63 -16.40 -0.87 8.97
N LEU A 64 -15.31 -1.64 8.96
CA LEU A 64 -14.99 -2.54 7.86
C LEU A 64 -15.79 -3.86 7.96
N PRO A 65 -16.12 -4.49 6.82
CA PRO A 65 -16.77 -5.80 6.84
C PRO A 65 -15.90 -6.87 7.51
N LEU A 66 -16.46 -7.54 8.52
CA LEU A 66 -15.79 -8.64 9.22
C LEU A 66 -15.50 -9.85 8.31
N SER A 67 -16.10 -9.91 7.12
CA SER A 67 -15.84 -10.94 6.11
C SER A 67 -14.39 -10.93 5.58
N TRP A 68 -13.61 -9.88 5.86
CA TRP A 68 -12.18 -9.86 5.57
C TRP A 68 -11.37 -10.75 6.52
N ILE A 69 -11.87 -11.00 7.72
CA ILE A 69 -11.27 -11.97 8.64
C ILE A 69 -11.30 -13.35 7.95
N GLN A 70 -10.17 -14.03 7.94
CA GLN A 70 -10.00 -15.24 7.14
C GLN A 70 -10.36 -16.51 7.90
N ASP A 71 -11.58 -16.53 8.43
CA ASP A 71 -12.18 -17.69 9.08
C ASP A 71 -12.99 -18.50 8.06
N ASP A 72 -12.94 -19.82 8.20
CA ASP A 72 -13.77 -20.77 7.45
C ASP A 72 -14.29 -21.85 8.42
N THR A 73 -15.50 -22.34 8.20
CA THR A 73 -16.10 -23.43 8.98
C THR A 73 -16.81 -24.37 8.03
N ARG A 74 -16.37 -25.63 8.00
CA ARG A 74 -16.83 -26.64 7.04
C ARG A 74 -17.33 -27.90 7.70
N HIS A 75 -18.40 -28.45 7.14
CA HIS A 75 -18.83 -29.82 7.40
C HIS A 75 -18.19 -30.74 6.36
N VAL A 76 -17.48 -31.76 6.81
CA VAL A 76 -16.96 -32.85 5.97
C VAL A 76 -17.80 -34.09 6.27
N GLU A 77 -18.63 -34.46 5.31
CA GLU A 77 -19.65 -35.50 5.50
C GLU A 77 -19.05 -36.90 5.64
N VAL A 78 -18.00 -37.21 4.89
CA VAL A 78 -17.38 -38.53 4.84
C VAL A 78 -15.86 -38.41 4.73
N LEU A 79 -15.14 -39.26 5.45
CA LEU A 79 -13.69 -39.44 5.37
C LEU A 79 -13.35 -40.85 4.83
N PRO A 80 -12.22 -41.02 4.11
CA PRO A 80 -11.23 -40.00 3.76
C PRO A 80 -11.70 -39.02 2.68
N ALA A 81 -11.22 -37.78 2.75
CA ALA A 81 -11.51 -36.73 1.77
C ALA A 81 -10.37 -35.72 1.68
N THR A 82 -10.19 -35.10 0.51
CA THR A 82 -9.37 -33.89 0.36
C THR A 82 -10.27 -32.67 0.47
N VAL A 83 -9.96 -31.78 1.41
CA VAL A 83 -10.67 -30.51 1.60
C VAL A 83 -9.89 -29.42 0.87
N GLU A 84 -10.48 -28.88 -0.20
CA GLU A 84 -9.92 -27.79 -1.00
C GLU A 84 -10.60 -26.46 -0.66
N PHE A 85 -9.81 -25.44 -0.33
CA PHE A 85 -10.35 -24.11 -0.02
C PHE A 85 -10.36 -23.21 -1.26
N GLU A 86 -11.55 -22.92 -1.78
CA GLU A 86 -11.75 -22.13 -3.01
C GLU A 86 -11.24 -20.69 -2.92
N ARG A 87 -11.36 -20.08 -1.73
CA ARG A 87 -10.91 -18.71 -1.49
C ARG A 87 -9.38 -18.60 -1.57
N ARG A 88 -8.88 -17.46 -2.05
CA ARG A 88 -7.47 -17.08 -1.93
C ARG A 88 -7.23 -16.43 -0.57
N TYR A 89 -6.17 -16.84 0.11
CA TYR A 89 -5.78 -16.38 1.45
C TYR A 89 -4.42 -15.70 1.41
N SER A 90 -4.21 -14.69 2.27
CA SER A 90 -2.87 -14.21 2.64
C SER A 90 -2.55 -14.69 4.05
N CYS A 91 -1.56 -15.56 4.22
CA CYS A 91 -1.23 -16.07 5.54
C CYS A 91 0.19 -16.62 5.64
N ARG A 92 0.69 -16.63 6.87
CA ARG A 92 1.79 -17.49 7.32
C ARG A 92 1.27 -18.67 8.13
N TYR A 93 0.27 -18.42 8.98
CA TYR A 93 -0.25 -19.41 9.93
C TYR A 93 -1.61 -19.92 9.50
N ILE A 94 -1.79 -21.24 9.57
CA ILE A 94 -3.08 -21.90 9.31
C ILE A 94 -3.45 -22.71 10.54
N MET A 95 -4.52 -22.32 11.23
CA MET A 95 -5.06 -23.03 12.39
C MET A 95 -6.19 -23.96 11.95
N LEU A 96 -6.12 -25.22 12.34
CA LEU A 96 -7.13 -26.25 12.09
C LEU A 96 -7.65 -26.78 13.44
N GLU A 97 -8.96 -26.69 13.67
CA GLU A 97 -9.62 -27.05 14.93
C GLU A 97 -10.88 -27.92 14.65
N PRO A 98 -10.89 -29.21 15.03
CA PRO A 98 -12.07 -30.05 14.94
C PRO A 98 -12.98 -29.70 16.12
N VAL A 99 -14.02 -28.93 15.83
CA VAL A 99 -14.97 -28.41 16.83
C VAL A 99 -16.20 -29.30 16.97
N GLY A 100 -16.49 -30.16 15.98
CA GLY A 100 -17.57 -31.12 16.03
C GLY A 100 -17.20 -32.47 15.43
N GLN A 101 -17.08 -33.48 16.28
CA GLN A 101 -16.92 -34.89 15.94
C GLN A 101 -17.47 -35.74 17.08
N SER A 102 -17.76 -37.02 16.82
CA SER A 102 -18.17 -37.95 17.89
C SER A 102 -16.96 -38.38 18.74
N LEU A 103 -17.22 -39.00 19.88
CA LEU A 103 -16.15 -39.53 20.74
C LEU A 103 -15.50 -40.81 20.20
N LYS A 104 -16.04 -41.42 19.13
CA LYS A 104 -15.63 -42.75 18.67
C LYS A 104 -14.46 -42.74 17.70
N TRP A 105 -14.20 -41.60 17.05
CA TRP A 105 -13.20 -41.46 16.00
C TRP A 105 -12.55 -40.07 16.06
N GLN A 106 -11.39 -39.92 15.44
CA GLN A 106 -10.66 -38.64 15.33
C GLN A 106 -10.21 -38.41 13.89
N PRO A 107 -10.22 -37.15 13.41
CA PRO A 107 -9.63 -36.81 12.12
C PRO A 107 -8.11 -36.98 12.16
N VAL A 108 -7.57 -37.46 11.05
CA VAL A 108 -6.13 -37.56 10.77
C VAL A 108 -5.83 -36.62 9.62
N LEU A 109 -4.99 -35.64 9.86
CA LEU A 109 -4.61 -34.60 8.91
C LEU A 109 -3.31 -35.01 8.23
N ALA A 110 -3.29 -35.05 6.89
CA ALA A 110 -2.13 -35.39 6.09
C ALA A 110 -2.02 -34.46 4.88
N ASP A 111 -0.85 -34.45 4.23
CA ASP A 111 -0.64 -33.85 2.91
C ASP A 111 -1.15 -32.40 2.74
N ALA A 112 -1.05 -31.59 3.80
CA ALA A 112 -1.39 -30.17 3.72
C ALA A 112 -0.46 -29.46 2.72
N GLU A 113 -1.06 -28.73 1.79
CA GLU A 113 -0.40 -28.01 0.71
C GLU A 113 -0.95 -26.59 0.61
N PHE A 114 -0.04 -25.60 0.52
CA PHE A 114 -0.37 -24.22 0.21
C PHE A 114 0.24 -23.83 -1.13
N ARG A 115 -0.60 -23.48 -2.10
CA ARG A 115 -0.20 -23.10 -3.46
C ARG A 115 -0.10 -21.59 -3.57
N ALA A 116 1.12 -21.06 -3.39
CA ALA A 116 1.39 -19.63 -3.50
C ALA A 116 1.26 -19.11 -4.96
N ALA A 117 0.81 -17.87 -5.11
CA ALA A 117 0.61 -17.19 -6.39
C ALA A 117 1.10 -15.73 -6.32
N SER A 118 1.77 -15.30 -7.39
CA SER A 118 2.22 -13.93 -7.63
C SER A 118 2.58 -13.79 -9.11
N ALA A 119 2.44 -12.58 -9.67
CA ALA A 119 2.91 -12.27 -11.01
C ALA A 119 4.43 -12.43 -11.16
N VAL A 120 5.19 -12.34 -10.06
CA VAL A 120 6.66 -12.31 -10.04
C VAL A 120 7.26 -13.35 -9.08
N LEU A 121 6.51 -14.43 -8.78
CA LEU A 121 6.88 -15.41 -7.75
C LEU A 121 8.30 -16.00 -7.92
N LYS A 122 8.72 -16.22 -9.17
CA LYS A 122 10.00 -16.85 -9.53
C LYS A 122 11.08 -15.86 -9.94
N GLU A 123 10.80 -14.56 -9.84
CA GLU A 123 11.72 -13.52 -10.28
C GLU A 123 12.71 -13.17 -9.17
N ALA A 124 13.99 -13.18 -9.52
CA ALA A 124 15.07 -12.78 -8.63
C ALA A 124 15.35 -11.29 -8.79
N VAL A 125 15.61 -10.61 -7.68
CA VAL A 125 16.01 -9.20 -7.65
C VAL A 125 17.44 -9.13 -7.14
N ARG A 126 18.26 -8.30 -7.78
CA ARG A 126 19.64 -8.08 -7.34
C ARG A 126 19.62 -7.46 -5.93
N PRO A 127 20.35 -8.03 -4.95
CA PRO A 127 20.49 -7.44 -3.64
C PRO A 127 21.09 -6.04 -3.72
N ILE A 128 20.70 -5.15 -2.81
CA ILE A 128 21.39 -3.87 -2.63
C ILE A 128 22.81 -4.09 -2.12
N THR A 129 23.71 -3.16 -2.42
CA THR A 129 25.12 -3.20 -2.01
C THR A 129 25.38 -2.42 -0.72
N SER A 130 24.36 -2.08 0.05
CA SER A 130 24.47 -1.20 1.21
C SER A 130 24.95 -1.90 2.48
N ASP A 131 25.84 -1.24 3.22
CA ASP A 131 26.12 -1.44 4.64
C ASP A 131 25.41 -0.27 5.37
N PRO A 132 24.50 -0.46 6.36
CA PRO A 132 24.42 -1.55 7.33
C PRO A 132 23.50 -2.75 6.99
N PRO A 133 23.68 -3.92 7.65
CA PRO A 133 22.86 -5.13 7.46
C PRO A 133 21.36 -4.93 7.59
N MET A 134 20.92 -4.01 8.46
CA MET A 134 19.51 -3.67 8.65
C MET A 134 18.84 -3.19 7.35
N LEU A 135 19.54 -2.41 6.52
CA LEU A 135 18.96 -1.93 5.25
C LEU A 135 18.79 -3.08 4.26
N ALA A 136 19.70 -4.06 4.26
CA ALA A 136 19.58 -5.25 3.43
C ALA A 136 18.40 -6.12 3.86
N GLU A 137 18.16 -6.26 5.17
CA GLU A 137 17.02 -6.99 5.71
C GLU A 137 15.69 -6.28 5.39
N ILE A 138 15.62 -4.96 5.61
CA ILE A 138 14.47 -4.14 5.22
C ILE A 138 14.20 -4.28 3.72
N ASP A 139 15.22 -4.27 2.88
CA ASP A 139 15.04 -4.50 1.44
C ASP A 139 14.44 -5.86 1.12
N GLN A 140 14.94 -6.95 1.72
CA GLN A 140 14.37 -8.29 1.49
C GLN A 140 12.89 -8.37 1.87
N ILE A 141 12.50 -7.73 2.97
CA ILE A 141 11.10 -7.68 3.42
C ILE A 141 10.25 -6.79 2.49
N CYS A 142 10.79 -5.68 1.98
CA CYS A 142 10.13 -4.88 0.94
C CYS A 142 9.88 -5.73 -0.32
N LEU A 143 10.87 -6.52 -0.75
CA LEU A 143 10.74 -7.40 -1.92
C LEU A 143 9.70 -8.51 -1.69
N ALA A 144 9.64 -9.09 -0.49
CA ALA A 144 8.60 -10.04 -0.13
C ALA A 144 7.20 -9.41 -0.15
N THR A 145 7.07 -8.21 0.41
CA THR A 145 5.83 -7.42 0.44
C THR A 145 5.33 -7.17 -0.98
N LEU A 146 6.18 -6.59 -1.83
CA LEU A 146 5.83 -6.27 -3.21
C LEU A 146 5.53 -7.52 -4.04
N ARG A 147 6.30 -8.61 -3.88
CA ARG A 147 6.03 -9.88 -4.58
C ARG A 147 4.62 -10.37 -4.28
N ASN A 148 4.22 -10.33 -3.02
CA ASN A 148 2.91 -10.82 -2.59
C ASN A 148 1.77 -9.91 -3.09
N THR A 149 1.97 -8.60 -3.16
CA THR A 149 0.95 -7.64 -3.66
C THR A 149 0.89 -7.56 -5.19
N MET A 150 1.91 -8.03 -5.91
CA MET A 150 1.90 -8.15 -7.36
C MET A 150 1.13 -9.40 -7.82
N GLN A 151 -0.14 -9.19 -8.19
CA GLN A 151 -1.09 -10.22 -8.61
C GLN A 151 -1.55 -9.93 -10.06
N SER A 152 -2.84 -10.05 -10.36
CA SER A 152 -3.38 -9.62 -11.67
C SER A 152 -3.34 -8.08 -11.86
N VAL A 153 -3.10 -7.36 -10.76
CA VAL A 153 -2.85 -5.93 -10.60
C VAL A 153 -1.86 -5.75 -9.43
N PHE A 154 -1.40 -4.53 -9.17
CA PHE A 154 -0.79 -4.19 -7.89
C PHE A 154 -1.91 -4.02 -6.86
N GLU A 155 -2.11 -5.04 -6.03
CA GLU A 155 -3.05 -4.97 -4.92
C GLU A 155 -2.49 -4.05 -3.82
N ASP A 156 -3.33 -3.29 -3.14
CA ASP A 156 -2.99 -2.52 -1.95
C ASP A 156 -2.49 -3.45 -0.83
N GLY A 157 -3.31 -4.44 -0.46
CA GLY A 157 -2.97 -5.45 0.53
C GLY A 157 -3.58 -6.80 0.19
N THR A 158 -2.88 -7.86 0.62
CA THR A 158 -3.13 -9.21 0.11
C THR A 158 -4.20 -9.97 0.89
N LYS A 159 -4.35 -9.69 2.19
CA LYS A 159 -5.54 -10.09 2.97
C LYS A 159 -6.73 -9.21 2.59
N ARG A 160 -6.51 -7.90 2.57
CA ARG A 160 -7.48 -6.82 2.32
C ARG A 160 -6.72 -5.59 1.79
N ASP A 161 -7.28 -4.78 0.88
CA ASP A 161 -8.59 -4.94 0.22
C ASP A 161 -8.54 -5.81 -1.05
N GLN A 162 -7.35 -6.29 -1.43
CA GLN A 162 -7.13 -7.04 -2.68
C GLN A 162 -7.58 -6.22 -3.90
N ARG A 163 -7.34 -4.90 -3.87
CA ARG A 163 -7.85 -3.92 -4.83
C ARG A 163 -6.71 -3.10 -5.42
N LEU A 164 -6.95 -2.56 -6.61
CA LEU A 164 -6.03 -1.64 -7.26
C LEU A 164 -6.35 -0.21 -6.83
N TRP A 165 -5.67 0.31 -5.82
CA TRP A 165 -5.76 1.71 -5.39
C TRP A 165 -4.67 2.55 -6.04
N LEU A 166 -4.99 3.79 -6.43
CA LEU A 166 -4.14 4.58 -7.32
C LEU A 166 -2.85 5.09 -6.65
N LEU A 167 -2.91 5.52 -5.38
CA LEU A 167 -1.72 5.90 -4.59
C LEU A 167 -0.79 4.69 -4.39
N ASP A 168 -1.36 3.59 -3.92
CA ASP A 168 -0.67 2.33 -3.67
C ASP A 168 0.01 1.81 -4.94
N PHE A 169 -0.72 1.81 -6.05
CA PHE A 169 -0.20 1.47 -7.36
C PHE A 169 1.02 2.29 -7.72
N ARG A 170 0.93 3.62 -7.62
CA ARG A 170 2.05 4.50 -7.97
C ARG A 170 3.30 4.17 -7.16
N MET A 171 3.15 4.02 -5.84
CA MET A 171 4.27 3.70 -4.96
C MET A 171 4.88 2.32 -5.30
N GLN A 172 4.04 1.30 -5.44
CA GLN A 172 4.49 -0.05 -5.81
C GLN A 172 5.16 -0.10 -7.19
N ALA A 173 4.64 0.65 -8.16
CA ALA A 173 5.19 0.69 -9.50
C ALA A 173 6.62 1.24 -9.52
N LYS A 174 6.91 2.29 -8.73
CA LYS A 174 8.27 2.83 -8.56
C LYS A 174 9.23 1.79 -8.00
N VAL A 175 8.80 1.02 -7.00
CA VAL A 175 9.61 -0.10 -6.48
C VAL A 175 9.82 -1.17 -7.55
N ASN A 176 8.77 -1.54 -8.28
CA ASN A 176 8.86 -2.50 -9.38
C ASN A 176 9.89 -2.08 -10.45
N TYR A 177 9.95 -0.80 -10.84
CA TYR A 177 10.87 -0.33 -11.89
C TYR A 177 12.35 -0.57 -11.55
N VAL A 178 12.70 -0.61 -10.26
CA VAL A 178 14.07 -0.84 -9.78
C VAL A 178 14.29 -2.25 -9.22
N THR A 179 13.25 -3.10 -9.21
CA THR A 179 13.31 -4.46 -8.66
C THR A 179 12.92 -5.52 -9.70
N PHE A 180 11.65 -5.95 -9.72
CA PHE A 180 11.12 -7.02 -10.57
C PHE A 180 11.01 -6.63 -12.05
N LYS A 181 10.82 -5.33 -12.35
CA LYS A 181 10.71 -4.79 -13.71
C LYS A 181 9.60 -5.44 -14.54
N HIS A 182 8.53 -5.90 -13.89
CA HIS A 182 7.36 -6.46 -14.55
C HIS A 182 6.46 -5.33 -15.11
N ASN A 183 7.01 -4.56 -16.04
CA ASN A 183 6.42 -3.33 -16.58
C ASN A 183 5.09 -3.55 -17.31
N ALA A 184 4.82 -4.76 -17.78
CA ALA A 184 3.52 -5.13 -18.37
C ALA A 184 2.37 -5.03 -17.35
N LEU A 185 2.65 -5.31 -16.07
CA LEU A 185 1.66 -5.17 -14.99
C LEU A 185 1.38 -3.69 -14.69
N ALA A 186 2.43 -2.86 -14.66
CA ALA A 186 2.28 -1.42 -14.46
C ALA A 186 1.49 -0.77 -15.61
N ARG A 187 1.80 -1.17 -16.85
CA ARG A 187 1.03 -0.79 -18.03
C ARG A 187 -0.43 -1.17 -17.89
N ARG A 188 -0.72 -2.43 -17.55
CA ARG A 188 -2.09 -2.92 -17.34
C ARG A 188 -2.86 -2.05 -16.34
N CYS A 189 -2.27 -1.73 -15.19
CA CYS A 189 -2.91 -0.91 -14.16
C CYS A 189 -3.21 0.51 -14.64
N LEU A 190 -2.28 1.14 -15.37
CA LEU A 190 -2.51 2.45 -15.99
C LEU A 190 -3.67 2.43 -16.99
N TYR A 191 -3.74 1.43 -17.86
CA TYR A 191 -4.86 1.30 -18.80
C TYR A 191 -6.20 1.01 -18.10
N LEU A 192 -6.20 0.27 -16.98
CA LEU A 192 -7.41 0.05 -16.19
C LEU A 192 -7.98 1.38 -15.68
N PHE A 193 -7.16 2.22 -15.04
CA PHE A 193 -7.60 3.56 -14.62
C PHE A 193 -8.00 4.43 -15.81
N GLY A 194 -7.20 4.42 -16.88
CA GLY A 194 -7.48 5.21 -18.08
C GLY A 194 -8.83 4.86 -18.73
N ALA A 195 -9.20 3.58 -18.73
CA ALA A 195 -10.46 3.08 -19.30
C ALA A 195 -11.70 3.48 -18.49
N PHE A 196 -11.54 3.79 -17.19
CA PHE A 196 -12.64 4.22 -16.32
C PHE A 196 -12.66 5.73 -16.06
N SER A 197 -11.88 6.52 -16.81
CA SER A 197 -12.02 7.97 -16.80
C SER A 197 -13.40 8.36 -17.34
N ASP A 198 -14.13 9.20 -16.61
CA ASP A 198 -15.45 9.66 -17.05
C ASP A 198 -15.37 10.84 -18.04
N SER A 199 -16.52 11.28 -18.55
CA SER A 199 -16.60 12.38 -19.51
C SER A 199 -16.20 13.74 -18.93
N GLU A 200 -16.26 13.92 -17.62
CA GLU A 200 -15.81 15.14 -16.94
C GLU A 200 -14.29 15.14 -16.72
N GLY A 201 -13.62 14.00 -16.91
CA GLY A 201 -12.20 13.80 -16.68
C GLY A 201 -11.88 13.28 -15.28
N ARG A 202 -12.87 12.82 -14.52
CA ARG A 202 -12.63 12.21 -13.22
C ARG A 202 -12.04 10.81 -13.38
N LEU A 203 -11.20 10.41 -12.44
CA LEU A 203 -10.64 9.06 -12.32
C LEU A 203 -11.04 8.45 -10.97
N PRO A 204 -11.47 7.17 -10.94
CA PRO A 204 -11.81 6.50 -9.69
C PRO A 204 -10.57 6.36 -8.80
N ALA A 205 -10.77 6.36 -7.48
CA ALA A 205 -9.70 6.14 -6.52
C ALA A 205 -9.15 4.71 -6.60
N ASP A 206 -10.01 3.74 -6.93
CA ASP A 206 -9.65 2.34 -7.05
C ASP A 206 -10.48 1.55 -8.06
N ILE A 207 -10.02 0.34 -8.35
CA ILE A 207 -10.64 -0.60 -9.29
C ILE A 207 -10.76 -1.99 -8.66
N LEU A 208 -11.98 -2.53 -8.70
CA LEU A 208 -12.29 -3.90 -8.34
C LEU A 208 -11.92 -4.84 -9.49
N THR A 209 -11.05 -5.82 -9.21
CA THR A 209 -10.56 -6.77 -10.21
C THR A 209 -10.91 -8.22 -9.92
N ARG A 210 -11.58 -8.50 -8.79
CA ARG A 210 -12.05 -9.83 -8.40
C ARG A 210 -13.34 -10.27 -9.11
N MET A 211 -13.97 -9.38 -9.85
CA MET A 211 -15.19 -9.63 -10.63
C MET A 211 -14.85 -10.23 -12.01
N LYS A 212 -15.85 -10.76 -12.74
CA LYS A 212 -15.65 -11.34 -14.08
C LYS A 212 -14.97 -10.39 -15.08
N ALA A 213 -15.25 -9.09 -14.93
CA ALA A 213 -14.55 -8.00 -15.59
C ALA A 213 -14.19 -6.95 -14.54
N PRO A 214 -13.10 -6.19 -14.71
CA PRO A 214 -12.79 -5.07 -13.84
C PRO A 214 -13.95 -4.07 -13.78
N VAL A 215 -14.15 -3.46 -12.61
CA VAL A 215 -15.17 -2.42 -12.37
C VAL A 215 -14.52 -1.31 -11.56
N ALA A 216 -14.68 -0.06 -11.97
CA ALA A 216 -14.27 1.08 -11.14
C ALA A 216 -15.21 1.25 -9.95
N ASP A 217 -14.67 1.67 -8.82
CA ASP A 217 -15.51 2.08 -7.70
C ASP A 217 -16.19 3.43 -7.99
N ASP A 218 -17.24 3.77 -7.23
CA ASP A 218 -17.92 5.07 -7.30
C ASP A 218 -17.26 6.14 -6.39
N LEU A 219 -16.05 5.85 -5.92
CA LEU A 219 -15.24 6.70 -5.07
C LEU A 219 -14.26 7.56 -5.89
N PHE A 220 -14.35 8.87 -5.71
CA PHE A 220 -13.46 9.84 -6.36
C PHE A 220 -12.76 10.69 -5.31
N TRP A 221 -11.47 10.44 -5.11
CA TRP A 221 -10.61 11.26 -4.26
C TRP A 221 -9.76 12.18 -5.13
N PHE A 222 -9.83 13.48 -4.82
CA PHE A 222 -9.15 14.49 -5.61
C PHE A 222 -7.64 14.30 -5.64
N ASP A 223 -7.04 13.96 -4.50
CA ASP A 223 -5.60 13.72 -4.40
C ASP A 223 -5.18 12.40 -5.05
N TYR A 224 -6.07 11.43 -5.18
CA TYR A 224 -5.79 10.18 -5.89
C TYR A 224 -5.71 10.40 -7.38
N GLN A 225 -6.66 11.13 -7.99
CA GLN A 225 -6.61 11.44 -9.42
C GLN A 225 -5.29 12.09 -9.84
N LEU A 226 -4.68 12.92 -8.98
CA LEU A 226 -3.36 13.51 -9.22
C LEU A 226 -2.25 12.45 -9.33
N GLN A 227 -2.38 11.33 -8.60
CA GLN A 227 -1.44 10.21 -8.64
C GLN A 227 -1.40 9.54 -10.02
N PHE A 228 -2.51 9.50 -10.77
CA PHE A 228 -2.51 8.91 -12.12
C PHE A 228 -1.55 9.62 -13.06
N VAL A 229 -1.57 10.96 -13.03
CA VAL A 229 -0.73 11.80 -13.91
C VAL A 229 0.75 11.59 -13.57
N MET A 230 1.07 11.55 -12.28
CA MET A 230 2.43 11.27 -11.81
C MET A 230 2.86 9.84 -12.16
N ALA A 231 2.00 8.85 -11.95
CA ALA A 231 2.29 7.45 -12.25
C ALA A 231 2.53 7.21 -13.75
N LEU A 232 1.77 7.87 -14.63
CA LEU A 232 1.97 7.80 -16.07
C LEU A 232 3.33 8.40 -16.48
N ALA A 233 3.69 9.57 -15.94
CA ALA A 233 4.98 10.19 -16.21
C ALA A 233 6.15 9.31 -15.74
N GLU A 234 6.06 8.77 -14.52
CA GLU A 234 7.06 7.87 -13.94
C GLU A 234 7.18 6.56 -14.74
N TYR A 235 6.06 5.99 -15.20
CA TYR A 235 6.05 4.80 -16.06
C TYR A 235 6.75 5.06 -17.39
N VAL A 236 6.41 6.16 -18.07
CA VAL A 236 7.02 6.50 -19.37
C VAL A 236 8.51 6.79 -19.19
N ALA A 237 8.91 7.48 -18.13
CA ALA A 237 10.32 7.69 -17.80
C ALA A 237 11.07 6.37 -17.59
N ALA A 238 10.47 5.40 -16.90
CA ALA A 238 11.10 4.13 -16.58
C ALA A 238 11.17 3.15 -17.77
N THR A 239 10.27 3.27 -18.75
CA THR A 239 10.07 2.26 -19.80
C THR A 239 10.26 2.76 -21.23
N ASN A 240 10.17 4.07 -21.45
CA ASN A 240 10.10 4.70 -22.76
C ASN A 240 8.96 4.14 -23.65
N ASP A 241 7.86 3.66 -23.05
CA ASP A 241 6.71 3.11 -23.78
C ASP A 241 5.88 4.23 -24.45
N GLN A 242 6.21 4.50 -25.70
CA GLN A 242 5.57 5.55 -26.52
C GLN A 242 4.09 5.25 -26.83
N ILE A 243 3.69 3.98 -26.82
CA ILE A 243 2.29 3.59 -27.08
C ILE A 243 1.45 3.98 -25.87
N ALA A 244 1.89 3.60 -24.66
CA ALA A 244 1.20 3.98 -23.44
C ALA A 244 1.15 5.51 -23.25
N LEU A 245 2.24 6.22 -23.58
CA LEU A 245 2.26 7.68 -23.58
C LEU A 245 1.17 8.25 -24.51
N THR A 246 1.14 7.80 -25.77
CA THR A 246 0.19 8.30 -26.78
C THR A 246 -1.25 8.00 -26.38
N ASP A 247 -1.53 6.79 -25.90
CA ASP A 247 -2.88 6.36 -25.55
C ASP A 247 -3.42 7.07 -24.30
N LEU A 248 -2.57 7.26 -23.29
CA LEU A 248 -3.01 7.70 -21.96
C LEU A 248 -2.77 9.18 -21.68
N TYR A 249 -1.92 9.87 -22.46
CA TYR A 249 -1.74 11.31 -22.32
C TYR A 249 -3.05 12.10 -22.43
N PRO A 250 -3.95 11.83 -23.41
CA PRO A 250 -5.24 12.51 -23.46
C PRO A 250 -6.10 12.32 -22.20
N VAL A 251 -5.97 11.18 -21.52
CA VAL A 251 -6.64 10.92 -20.24
C VAL A 251 -6.06 11.81 -19.14
N ALA A 252 -4.74 11.82 -18.99
CA ALA A 252 -4.04 12.66 -18.01
C ALA A 252 -4.33 14.15 -18.21
N LYS A 253 -4.34 14.61 -19.47
CA LYS A 253 -4.66 15.99 -19.84
C LYS A 253 -6.10 16.37 -19.44
N ARG A 254 -7.09 15.51 -19.74
CA ARG A 254 -8.49 15.74 -19.31
C ARG A 254 -8.63 15.74 -17.79
N ALA A 255 -7.95 14.81 -17.10
CA ALA A 255 -7.95 14.76 -15.65
C ALA A 255 -7.39 16.05 -15.02
N MET A 256 -6.34 16.63 -15.61
CA MET A 256 -5.80 17.91 -15.12
C MET A 256 -6.65 19.10 -15.52
N ALA A 257 -7.37 19.06 -16.64
CA ALA A 257 -8.36 20.08 -16.99
C ALA A 257 -9.52 20.10 -15.98
N PHE A 258 -10.03 18.93 -15.58
CA PHE A 258 -11.00 18.81 -14.49
C PHE A 258 -10.46 19.42 -13.20
N VAL A 259 -9.27 19.00 -12.76
CA VAL A 259 -8.60 19.54 -11.56
C VAL A 259 -8.47 21.06 -11.63
N ARG A 260 -8.04 21.62 -12.76
CA ARG A 260 -7.90 23.07 -12.98
C ARG A 260 -9.25 23.79 -12.87
N SER A 261 -10.34 23.19 -13.32
CA SER A 261 -11.69 23.75 -13.20
C SER A 261 -12.19 23.84 -11.74
N GLN A 262 -11.66 22.98 -10.86
CA GLN A 262 -11.98 22.96 -9.43
C GLN A 262 -11.12 23.93 -8.61
N MET A 263 -10.13 24.59 -9.23
CA MET A 263 -9.26 25.52 -8.54
C MET A 263 -9.95 26.86 -8.29
N THR A 264 -9.63 27.45 -7.14
CA THR A 264 -10.04 28.82 -6.82
C THR A 264 -9.22 29.84 -7.62
N ALA A 265 -9.74 31.07 -7.76
CA ALA A 265 -9.01 32.16 -8.40
C ALA A 265 -7.66 32.48 -7.71
N SER A 266 -7.52 32.17 -6.41
CA SER A 266 -6.26 32.37 -5.67
C SER A 266 -5.22 31.30 -5.94
N GLN A 267 -5.52 30.28 -6.74
CA GLN A 267 -4.63 29.13 -7.02
C GLN A 267 -4.28 28.30 -5.77
N ILE A 268 -5.05 28.45 -4.69
CA ILE A 268 -4.95 27.64 -3.48
C ILE A 268 -6.15 26.69 -3.42
N ILE A 269 -5.88 25.43 -3.06
CA ILE A 269 -6.92 24.41 -2.84
C ILE A 269 -7.93 24.91 -1.79
N GLY A 270 -9.21 24.89 -2.14
CA GLY A 270 -10.30 25.25 -1.23
C GLY A 270 -10.58 24.18 -0.18
N SER A 271 -11.51 24.47 0.73
CA SER A 271 -12.04 23.46 1.66
C SER A 271 -12.78 22.37 0.90
N ARG A 272 -12.54 21.12 1.26
CA ARG A 272 -13.07 19.96 0.54
C ARG A 272 -13.02 18.69 1.40
N SER A 273 -13.94 17.77 1.14
CA SER A 273 -14.12 16.51 1.89
C SER A 273 -13.65 15.26 1.14
N ASP A 274 -13.29 15.41 -0.14
CA ASP A 274 -12.87 14.37 -1.07
C ASP A 274 -11.33 14.25 -1.12
N ILE A 275 -10.66 14.36 0.02
CA ILE A 275 -9.20 14.21 0.17
C ILE A 275 -8.89 13.05 1.11
N PHE A 276 -7.98 12.16 0.69
CA PHE A 276 -7.37 11.18 1.58
C PHE A 276 -6.05 11.66 2.19
N VAL A 277 -4.96 11.78 1.41
CA VAL A 277 -3.55 11.96 1.82
C VAL A 277 -3.02 10.88 2.77
N ASP A 278 -3.63 10.74 3.95
CA ASP A 278 -3.17 9.88 5.04
C ASP A 278 -4.29 9.49 6.02
N TRP A 279 -4.09 8.37 6.73
CA TRP A 279 -4.96 7.93 7.82
C TRP A 279 -4.87 8.79 9.08
N SER A 280 -3.85 9.64 9.23
CA SER A 280 -3.83 10.67 10.27
C SER A 280 -4.97 11.67 10.03
N THR A 281 -6.02 11.60 10.87
CA THR A 281 -7.24 12.41 10.72
C THR A 281 -7.19 13.76 11.43
N ASP A 282 -6.25 13.97 12.34
CA ASP A 282 -6.22 15.14 13.23
C ASP A 282 -5.36 16.30 12.71
N CYS A 283 -5.31 16.50 11.39
CA CYS A 283 -4.61 17.63 10.79
C CYS A 283 -5.25 18.14 9.50
N ASP A 284 -5.09 19.45 9.23
CA ASP A 284 -5.53 20.06 7.98
C ASP A 284 -4.66 19.60 6.79
N LYS A 285 -5.32 19.20 5.69
CA LYS A 285 -4.69 18.58 4.50
C LYS A 285 -4.50 19.54 3.32
N GLN A 286 -4.87 20.83 3.43
CA GLN A 286 -4.80 21.79 2.32
C GLN A 286 -3.39 21.93 1.74
N ALA A 287 -2.39 22.12 2.60
CA ALA A 287 -0.99 22.28 2.20
C ALA A 287 -0.45 21.02 1.53
N ALA A 288 -0.82 19.85 2.05
CA ALA A 288 -0.41 18.57 1.48
C ALA A 288 -0.93 18.40 0.04
N VAL A 289 -2.23 18.60 -0.16
CA VAL A 289 -2.86 18.47 -1.49
C VAL A 289 -2.38 19.54 -2.46
N GLN A 290 -2.10 20.76 -1.99
CA GLN A 290 -1.46 21.79 -2.81
C GLN A 290 -0.08 21.31 -3.34
N GLY A 291 0.71 20.67 -2.49
CA GLY A 291 1.99 20.07 -2.89
C GLY A 291 1.83 18.93 -3.90
N ILE A 292 0.86 18.03 -3.69
CA ILE A 292 0.54 16.94 -4.62
C ILE A 292 0.11 17.50 -6.00
N LEU A 293 -0.71 18.55 -6.02
CA LEU A 293 -1.14 19.23 -7.25
C LEU A 293 0.07 19.77 -8.04
N ILE A 294 1.00 20.45 -7.37
CA ILE A 294 2.19 21.01 -8.03
C ILE A 294 3.06 19.90 -8.64
N GLN A 295 3.21 18.77 -7.95
CA GLN A 295 3.91 17.60 -8.48
C GLN A 295 3.21 17.00 -9.70
N ALA A 296 1.87 16.91 -9.67
CA ALA A 296 1.07 16.42 -10.80
C ALA A 296 1.13 17.36 -12.01
N VAL A 297 1.09 18.69 -11.82
CA VAL A 297 1.27 19.66 -12.91
C VAL A 297 2.67 19.58 -13.49
N THR A 298 3.70 19.38 -12.66
CA THR A 298 5.08 19.15 -13.12
C THR A 298 5.16 17.90 -14.00
N SER A 299 4.48 16.81 -13.60
CA SER A 299 4.38 15.56 -14.38
C SER A 299 3.60 15.74 -15.68
N LEU A 300 2.51 16.54 -15.66
CA LEU A 300 1.75 16.88 -16.86
C LEU A 300 2.62 17.63 -17.88
N ILE A 301 3.41 18.60 -17.44
CA ILE A 301 4.33 19.35 -18.32
C ILE A 301 5.36 18.40 -18.95
N GLN A 302 5.90 17.46 -18.18
CA GLN A 302 6.82 16.46 -18.70
C GLN A 302 6.16 15.59 -19.79
N LEU A 303 4.97 15.06 -19.53
CA LEU A 303 4.19 14.29 -20.50
C LEU A 303 3.88 15.11 -21.76
N ALA A 304 3.40 16.35 -21.59
CA ALA A 304 3.08 17.28 -22.65
C ALA A 304 4.29 17.59 -23.53
N THR A 305 5.47 17.73 -22.91
CA THR A 305 6.74 17.93 -23.62
C THR A 305 7.10 16.73 -24.48
N TRP A 306 6.97 15.50 -23.96
CA TRP A 306 7.28 14.29 -24.72
C TRP A 306 6.36 14.05 -25.92
N VAL A 307 5.10 14.47 -25.85
CA VAL A 307 4.16 14.39 -26.98
C VAL A 307 4.14 15.65 -27.85
N ALA A 308 4.96 16.66 -27.53
CA ALA A 308 4.97 17.97 -28.18
C ALA A 308 3.60 18.66 -28.22
N ASP A 309 2.86 18.64 -27.10
CA ASP A 309 1.57 19.34 -26.98
C ASP A 309 1.77 20.86 -27.02
N ILE A 310 0.97 21.54 -27.84
CA ILE A 310 1.01 23.00 -28.00
C ILE A 310 0.65 23.77 -26.73
N GLU A 311 -0.10 23.15 -25.80
CA GLU A 311 -0.54 23.78 -24.54
C GLU A 311 0.52 23.68 -23.43
N VAL A 312 1.69 23.09 -23.69
CA VAL A 312 2.75 22.92 -22.68
C VAL A 312 3.10 24.25 -21.98
N THR A 313 3.17 25.35 -22.73
CA THR A 313 3.46 26.68 -22.19
C THR A 313 2.37 27.21 -21.25
N GLU A 314 1.12 26.80 -21.45
CA GLU A 314 0.03 27.15 -20.53
C GLU A 314 0.13 26.38 -19.21
N PHE A 315 0.51 25.11 -19.28
CA PHE A 315 0.76 24.29 -18.09
C PHE A 315 1.95 24.83 -17.29
N GLU A 316 3.03 25.25 -17.97
CA GLU A 316 4.18 25.91 -17.34
C GLU A 316 3.78 27.22 -16.65
N SER A 317 2.99 28.06 -17.32
CA SER A 317 2.46 29.29 -16.72
C SER A 317 1.61 29.00 -15.48
N TRP A 318 0.76 27.97 -15.54
CA TRP A 318 -0.05 27.55 -14.41
C TRP A 318 0.81 27.04 -13.24
N LEU A 319 1.85 26.26 -13.50
CA LEU A 319 2.80 25.81 -12.48
C LEU A 319 3.47 26.99 -11.77
N VAL A 320 3.90 28.03 -12.50
CA VAL A 320 4.48 29.24 -11.92
C VAL A 320 3.49 29.94 -11.00
N GLN A 321 2.24 30.11 -11.44
CA GLN A 321 1.19 30.74 -10.63
C GLN A 321 0.89 29.93 -9.35
N LEU A 322 0.78 28.60 -9.47
CA LEU A 322 0.58 27.71 -8.32
C LEU A 322 1.72 27.84 -7.31
N LYS A 323 2.98 27.79 -7.75
CA LYS A 323 4.15 27.92 -6.87
C LYS A 323 4.18 29.28 -6.17
N GLN A 324 3.96 30.38 -6.90
CA GLN A 324 3.93 31.72 -6.34
C GLN A 324 2.81 31.89 -5.30
N ALA A 325 1.59 31.46 -5.63
CA ALA A 325 0.47 31.51 -4.69
C ALA A 325 0.74 30.68 -3.44
N THR A 326 1.28 29.47 -3.61
CA THR A 326 1.63 28.55 -2.52
C THR A 326 2.64 29.15 -1.55
N VAL A 327 3.75 29.70 -2.08
CA VAL A 327 4.75 30.37 -1.23
C VAL A 327 4.14 31.58 -0.53
N SER A 328 3.38 32.40 -1.23
CA SER A 328 2.77 33.61 -0.66
C SER A 328 1.72 33.31 0.42
N ALA A 329 0.94 32.25 0.29
CA ALA A 329 -0.19 31.96 1.17
C ALA A 329 0.17 30.98 2.30
N LEU A 330 1.03 30.01 2.01
CA LEU A 330 1.25 28.85 2.87
C LEU A 330 2.66 28.80 3.47
N TYR A 331 3.65 29.56 3.00
CA TYR A 331 4.99 29.54 3.59
C TYR A 331 5.17 30.65 4.63
N ASP A 332 5.47 30.25 5.87
CA ASP A 332 5.92 31.17 6.92
C ASP A 332 7.43 31.29 6.89
N GLN A 333 7.93 32.36 6.27
CA GLN A 333 9.36 32.60 6.12
C GLN A 333 10.09 32.71 7.47
N HIS A 334 9.46 33.33 8.48
CA HIS A 334 10.09 33.49 9.81
C HIS A 334 10.27 32.15 10.53
N ARG A 335 9.27 31.27 10.42
CA ARG A 335 9.33 29.92 11.00
C ARG A 335 10.01 28.90 10.11
N ALA A 336 10.28 29.24 8.84
CA ALA A 336 10.78 28.33 7.81
C ALA A 336 9.91 27.08 7.64
N LEU A 337 8.59 27.23 7.75
CA LEU A 337 7.63 26.12 7.75
C LEU A 337 6.40 26.49 6.93
N PHE A 338 5.75 25.48 6.37
CA PHE A 338 4.46 25.64 5.75
C PHE A 338 3.33 25.57 6.78
N VAL A 339 2.27 26.33 6.51
CA VAL A 339 1.01 26.31 7.26
C VAL A 339 -0.10 25.73 6.40
N SER A 340 -1.08 25.10 7.04
CA SER A 340 -2.24 24.50 6.39
C SER A 340 -3.55 25.03 6.95
N GLY A 341 -4.48 25.31 6.05
CA GLY A 341 -5.85 25.66 6.39
C GLY A 341 -6.05 27.03 7.04
N PRO A 342 -7.31 27.39 7.33
CA PRO A 342 -7.65 28.68 7.93
C PRO A 342 -6.99 28.93 9.29
N LYS A 343 -6.70 27.87 10.05
CA LYS A 343 -6.04 27.95 11.36
C LYS A 343 -4.52 28.08 11.27
N LYS A 344 -3.94 28.06 10.07
CA LYS A 344 -2.49 28.10 9.83
C LYS A 344 -1.74 27.02 10.63
N GLU A 345 -2.30 25.81 10.63
CA GLU A 345 -1.75 24.67 11.33
C GLU A 345 -0.38 24.29 10.75
N VAL A 346 0.57 23.90 11.59
CA VAL A 346 1.86 23.37 11.13
C VAL A 346 1.88 21.87 11.40
N ASN A 347 1.69 21.08 10.35
CA ASN A 347 1.73 19.62 10.40
C ASN A 347 2.72 19.03 9.41
N LEU A 348 3.04 17.75 9.63
CA LEU A 348 4.07 17.03 8.89
C LEU A 348 3.67 16.77 7.43
N LEU A 349 2.40 16.44 7.17
CA LEU A 349 1.89 16.17 5.80
C LEU A 349 2.12 17.38 4.88
N GLY A 350 1.76 18.58 5.34
CA GLY A 350 1.98 19.82 4.60
C GLY A 350 3.46 20.08 4.31
N GLN A 351 4.35 19.78 5.26
CA GLN A 351 5.79 19.94 5.05
C GLN A 351 6.29 18.98 3.96
N ILE A 352 5.97 17.68 4.08
CA ILE A 352 6.48 16.63 3.20
C ILE A 352 6.11 16.94 1.75
N HIS A 353 4.82 17.13 1.46
CA HIS A 353 4.38 17.27 0.07
C HIS A 353 4.80 18.59 -0.57
N LEU A 354 4.92 19.69 0.20
CA LEU A 354 5.40 20.98 -0.34
C LEU A 354 6.92 21.01 -0.54
N LEU A 355 7.69 20.31 0.30
CA LEU A 355 9.12 20.13 0.10
C LEU A 355 9.43 19.22 -1.09
N LEU A 356 8.65 18.14 -1.29
CA LEU A 356 8.72 17.31 -2.51
C LEU A 356 8.33 18.09 -3.77
N ALA A 357 7.40 19.04 -3.66
CA ALA A 357 6.98 19.89 -4.77
C ALA A 357 8.03 20.96 -5.17
N ARG A 358 9.09 21.13 -4.38
CA ARG A 358 10.19 22.11 -4.59
C ARG A 358 9.66 23.49 -5.02
N VAL A 359 8.85 24.08 -4.14
CA VAL A 359 8.24 25.41 -4.36
C VAL A 359 9.13 26.56 -3.90
N LEU A 360 10.11 26.29 -3.06
CA LEU A 360 11.03 27.27 -2.47
C LEU A 360 12.30 27.41 -3.32
N SER A 361 13.05 28.50 -3.10
CA SER A 361 14.44 28.58 -3.55
C SER A 361 15.31 27.58 -2.79
N ASP A 362 16.46 27.18 -3.35
CA ASP A 362 17.33 26.18 -2.72
C ASP A 362 17.78 26.57 -1.30
N SER A 363 18.00 27.86 -1.03
CA SER A 363 18.35 28.35 0.30
C SER A 363 17.21 28.21 1.31
N GLU A 364 15.99 28.53 0.89
CA GLU A 364 14.79 28.45 1.73
C GLU A 364 14.34 27.00 1.91
N GLN A 365 14.47 26.17 0.88
CA GLN A 365 14.27 24.72 0.91
C GLN A 365 15.18 24.08 1.96
N LYS A 366 16.49 24.35 1.92
CA LYS A 366 17.45 23.84 2.91
C LYS A 366 17.10 24.30 4.33
N ARG A 367 16.68 25.56 4.50
CA ARG A 367 16.25 26.07 5.81
C ARG A 367 15.02 25.33 6.32
N ALA A 368 14.02 25.13 5.46
CA ALA A 368 12.79 24.42 5.81
C ALA A 368 13.03 22.94 6.15
N VAL A 369 13.90 22.24 5.41
CA VAL A 369 14.30 20.85 5.73
C VAL A 369 15.01 20.77 7.09
N ASN A 370 15.95 21.68 7.38
CA ASN A 370 16.61 21.73 8.68
C ASN A 370 15.60 22.00 9.83
N THR A 371 14.63 22.87 9.60
CA THR A 371 13.56 23.11 10.58
C THR A 371 12.63 21.90 10.72
N LEU A 372 12.32 21.19 9.64
CA LEU A 372 11.55 19.94 9.69
C LEU A 372 12.24 18.91 10.59
N MET A 373 13.53 18.65 10.37
CA MET A 373 14.33 17.69 11.15
C MET A 373 14.38 18.01 12.65
N THR A 374 14.30 19.28 13.03
CA THR A 374 14.39 19.69 14.44
C THR A 374 13.03 19.76 15.13
N LYS A 375 11.95 19.99 14.37
CA LYS A 375 10.63 20.24 14.93
C LYS A 375 9.73 19.01 15.02
N PHE A 376 9.85 18.09 14.07
CA PHE A 376 9.02 16.89 14.02
C PHE A 376 9.83 15.68 14.45
N THR A 377 9.30 14.92 15.40
CA THR A 377 9.85 13.61 15.75
C THR A 377 9.29 12.58 14.77
N THR A 378 10.13 11.66 14.29
CA THR A 378 9.74 10.65 13.30
C THR A 378 8.82 9.57 13.87
N GLN A 379 8.73 9.44 15.19
CA GLN A 379 8.06 8.33 15.88
C GLN A 379 6.61 8.58 16.30
N ALA A 380 6.13 9.83 16.38
CA ALA A 380 4.92 10.15 17.15
C ALA A 380 3.72 10.66 16.35
N THR A 381 3.82 10.87 15.03
CA THR A 381 2.78 11.63 14.30
C THR A 381 2.15 10.92 13.12
N VAL A 382 2.76 9.85 12.60
CA VAL A 382 2.32 9.21 11.36
C VAL A 382 2.41 7.69 11.51
N VAL A 383 1.26 7.06 11.39
CA VAL A 383 1.03 5.62 11.54
C VAL A 383 1.06 4.86 10.21
N THR A 384 1.22 5.57 9.10
CA THR A 384 1.24 5.03 7.74
C THR A 384 2.68 4.98 7.19
N PRO A 385 3.15 3.83 6.71
CA PRO A 385 4.47 3.72 6.11
C PRO A 385 4.64 4.54 4.84
N SER A 386 3.57 4.82 4.09
CA SER A 386 3.63 5.64 2.87
C SER A 386 4.14 7.06 3.16
N THR A 387 3.56 7.74 4.15
CA THR A 387 3.98 9.09 4.55
C THR A 387 5.39 9.09 5.16
N GLN A 388 5.75 8.08 5.96
CA GLN A 388 7.12 7.93 6.46
C GLN A 388 8.13 7.75 5.32
N ALA A 389 7.75 7.06 4.25
CA ALA A 389 8.65 6.84 3.12
C ALA A 389 8.85 8.11 2.31
N LEU A 390 7.78 8.91 2.15
CA LEU A 390 7.86 10.24 1.55
C LEU A 390 8.69 11.23 2.40
N LEU A 391 8.66 11.11 3.72
CA LEU A 391 9.56 11.87 4.60
C LEU A 391 11.03 11.51 4.37
N ALA A 392 11.35 10.21 4.27
CA ALA A 392 12.70 9.78 3.92
C ALA A 392 13.11 10.29 2.52
N GLU A 393 12.20 10.28 1.55
CA GLU A 393 12.43 10.82 0.21
C GLU A 393 12.73 12.33 0.24
N VAL A 394 12.03 13.12 1.06
CA VAL A 394 12.38 14.54 1.28
C VAL A 394 13.82 14.67 1.75
N TYR A 395 14.27 13.87 2.71
CA TYR A 395 15.64 13.97 3.20
C TYR A 395 16.67 13.56 2.13
N PHE A 396 16.41 12.49 1.37
CA PHE A 396 17.30 12.08 0.28
C PHE A 396 17.40 13.13 -0.83
N GLN A 397 16.29 13.76 -1.24
CA GLN A 397 16.28 14.79 -2.29
C GLN A 397 16.96 16.12 -1.88
N ASN A 398 17.31 16.27 -0.59
CA ASN A 398 17.92 17.46 -0.02
C ASN A 398 19.29 17.14 0.62
N ASP A 399 19.97 16.10 0.14
CA ASP A 399 21.31 15.69 0.55
C ASP A 399 21.46 15.41 2.07
N CYS A 400 20.34 15.06 2.72
CA CYS A 400 20.26 14.71 4.14
C CYS A 400 20.20 13.18 4.31
N THR A 401 21.13 12.45 3.68
CA THR A 401 21.13 10.98 3.57
C THR A 401 21.02 10.28 4.93
N ASP A 402 21.78 10.72 5.94
CA ASP A 402 21.75 10.12 7.27
C ASP A 402 20.36 10.24 7.91
N ALA A 403 19.66 11.35 7.68
CA ALA A 403 18.29 11.55 8.18
C ALA A 403 17.30 10.63 7.45
N GLY A 404 17.45 10.46 6.13
CA GLY A 404 16.65 9.52 5.34
C GLY A 404 16.82 8.07 5.81
N ILE A 405 18.08 7.65 6.02
CA ILE A 405 18.41 6.33 6.58
C ILE A 405 17.84 6.17 7.99
N ALA A 406 17.93 7.20 8.83
CA ALA A 406 17.38 7.17 10.19
C ALA A 406 15.86 7.00 10.21
N VAL A 407 15.12 7.64 9.30
CA VAL A 407 13.67 7.40 9.14
C VAL A 407 13.40 5.93 8.80
N ILE A 408 14.12 5.39 7.82
CA ILE A 408 13.94 3.99 7.39
C ILE A 408 14.24 3.02 8.53
N ASN A 409 15.39 3.16 9.20
CA ASN A 409 15.78 2.29 10.30
C ASN A 409 14.83 2.39 11.49
N ASN A 410 14.43 3.60 11.90
CA ASN A 410 13.58 3.77 13.07
C ASN A 410 12.17 3.21 12.87
N TYR A 411 11.63 3.29 11.65
CA TYR A 411 10.24 2.91 11.39
C TYR A 411 10.14 1.49 10.85
N TRP A 412 10.88 1.15 9.79
CA TRP A 412 10.88 -0.21 9.24
C TRP A 412 11.73 -1.16 10.07
N GLY A 413 12.86 -0.72 10.62
CA GLY A 413 13.66 -1.54 11.53
C GLY A 413 12.88 -1.95 12.78
N ALA A 414 12.01 -1.09 13.31
CA ALA A 414 11.12 -1.46 14.40
C ALA A 414 10.10 -2.55 14.00
N MET A 415 9.58 -2.54 12.77
CA MET A 415 8.77 -3.65 12.25
C MET A 415 9.59 -4.95 12.10
N VAL A 416 10.84 -4.85 11.63
CA VAL A 416 11.78 -5.99 11.56
C VAL A 416 12.02 -6.59 12.94
N GLU A 417 12.29 -5.77 13.96
CA GLU A 417 12.49 -6.20 15.34
C GLU A 417 11.25 -6.88 15.93
N GLN A 418 10.05 -6.55 15.46
CA GLN A 418 8.79 -7.21 15.80
C GLN A 418 8.49 -8.48 14.96
N GLY A 419 9.43 -8.90 14.11
CA GLY A 419 9.33 -10.11 13.30
C GLY A 419 8.51 -9.94 12.02
N ALA A 420 8.47 -8.74 11.43
CA ALA A 420 7.84 -8.54 10.14
C ALA A 420 8.56 -9.32 9.02
N GLU A 421 7.81 -10.10 8.24
CA GLU A 421 8.29 -10.77 7.02
C GLU A 421 7.76 -10.12 5.74
N THR A 422 6.71 -9.32 5.91
CA THR A 422 6.18 -8.33 4.98
C THR A 422 5.84 -7.08 5.78
N PHE A 423 5.86 -5.92 5.13
CA PHE A 423 5.54 -4.66 5.80
C PHE A 423 4.05 -4.37 5.78
N TRP A 424 3.63 -3.70 6.86
CA TRP A 424 2.24 -3.61 7.28
C TRP A 424 1.58 -2.37 6.71
N GLU A 425 0.26 -2.35 6.64
CA GLU A 425 -0.53 -1.21 6.18
C GLU A 425 -0.39 -0.01 7.13
N VAL A 426 -0.51 -0.27 8.42
CA VAL A 426 -0.37 0.71 9.50
C VAL A 426 0.56 0.16 10.57
N PHE A 427 1.31 1.06 11.20
CA PHE A 427 2.21 0.75 12.29
C PHE A 427 2.41 1.97 13.18
N ASP A 428 2.07 1.81 14.46
CA ASP A 428 2.48 2.72 15.53
C ASP A 428 3.56 2.02 16.37
N VAL A 429 4.74 2.62 16.45
CA VAL A 429 5.87 2.07 17.22
C VAL A 429 5.58 2.00 18.72
N ASN A 430 4.63 2.79 19.21
CA ASN A 430 4.25 2.87 20.63
C ASN A 430 2.97 2.09 20.95
N ASP A 431 2.24 1.61 19.94
CA ASP A 431 0.99 0.86 20.09
C ASP A 431 0.94 -0.33 19.12
N ALA A 432 1.32 -1.51 19.62
CA ALA A 432 1.31 -2.75 18.86
C ALA A 432 -0.09 -3.23 18.46
N ASP A 433 -1.13 -2.72 19.12
CA ASP A 433 -2.54 -3.05 18.87
C ASP A 433 -3.25 -1.98 18.03
N TYR A 434 -2.51 -0.98 17.53
CA TYR A 434 -3.07 0.10 16.74
C TYR A 434 -3.83 -0.42 15.52
N SER A 435 -5.07 0.03 15.36
CA SER A 435 -5.89 -0.22 14.18
C SER A 435 -6.86 0.94 13.95
N PRO A 436 -6.87 1.57 12.76
CA PRO A 436 -7.90 2.54 12.40
C PRO A 436 -9.26 1.87 12.13
N TYR A 437 -9.31 0.54 12.20
CA TYR A 437 -10.48 -0.29 11.92
C TYR A 437 -11.10 -0.90 13.17
N GLY A 438 -10.55 -0.60 14.36
CA GLY A 438 -11.03 -1.14 15.64
C GLY A 438 -10.48 -2.53 16.00
N SER A 439 -9.74 -3.20 15.10
CA SER A 439 -9.08 -4.47 15.42
C SER A 439 -7.91 -4.78 14.49
N THR A 440 -6.82 -5.29 15.07
CA THR A 440 -5.65 -5.81 14.36
C THR A 440 -5.98 -6.96 13.40
N LEU A 441 -7.10 -7.69 13.61
CA LEU A 441 -7.58 -8.70 12.65
C LEU A 441 -7.91 -8.12 11.26
N LEU A 442 -8.22 -6.81 11.20
CA LEU A 442 -8.60 -6.12 9.98
C LEU A 442 -7.48 -5.29 9.36
N ASN A 443 -6.36 -5.11 10.08
CA ASN A 443 -5.14 -4.55 9.49
C ASN A 443 -4.57 -5.55 8.47
N SER A 444 -3.96 -5.06 7.40
CA SER A 444 -3.16 -5.90 6.51
C SER A 444 -1.69 -5.88 6.93
N TYR A 445 -1.09 -7.05 7.10
CA TYR A 445 0.33 -7.22 7.44
C TYR A 445 1.21 -7.48 6.21
N CYS A 446 0.63 -7.38 5.01
CA CYS A 446 1.33 -7.39 3.74
C CYS A 446 0.69 -6.35 2.81
N PHE A 447 1.24 -5.14 2.83
CA PHE A 447 0.65 -3.97 2.17
C PHE A 447 1.67 -3.21 1.30
N GLY A 448 1.33 -2.99 0.04
CA GLY A 448 2.25 -2.67 -1.03
C GLY A 448 2.91 -1.31 -0.90
N TRP A 449 2.21 -0.30 -0.38
CA TRP A 449 2.78 1.03 -0.16
C TRP A 449 3.99 1.04 0.80
N SER A 450 4.16 -0.02 1.60
CA SER A 450 5.18 -0.13 2.64
C SER A 450 6.48 -0.72 2.12
N SER A 451 6.50 -1.14 0.84
CA SER A 451 7.69 -1.64 0.14
C SER A 451 8.56 -0.51 -0.43
N TYR A 452 8.13 0.75 -0.32
CA TYR A 452 8.78 1.91 -0.91
C TYR A 452 10.25 2.14 -0.50
N PRO A 453 10.74 1.76 0.71
CA PRO A 453 12.16 1.84 1.01
C PRO A 453 13.04 1.15 -0.02
N SER A 454 12.61 0.03 -0.61
CA SER A 454 13.40 -0.66 -1.66
C SER A 454 13.65 0.21 -2.90
N TYR A 455 12.72 1.13 -3.22
CA TYR A 455 12.94 2.18 -4.23
C TYR A 455 13.96 3.21 -3.75
N LEU A 456 13.80 3.72 -2.53
CA LEU A 456 14.69 4.75 -1.97
C LEU A 456 16.15 4.25 -1.90
N LEU A 457 16.35 3.04 -1.38
CA LEU A 457 17.67 2.43 -1.21
C LEU A 457 18.39 2.17 -2.54
N ARG A 458 17.66 1.92 -3.64
CA ARG A 458 18.28 1.74 -4.98
C ARG A 458 18.45 3.04 -5.76
N THR A 459 17.76 4.09 -5.34
CA THR A 459 17.75 5.38 -6.06
C THR A 459 18.76 6.35 -5.47
N TYR A 460 18.93 6.34 -4.15
CA TYR A 460 19.69 7.36 -3.42
C TYR A 460 20.95 6.83 -2.72
N LEU A 461 21.11 5.50 -2.60
CA LEU A 461 22.30 4.83 -2.07
C LEU A 461 22.91 3.93 -3.16
#